data_AF-A0A3S3H950-F1
#
_entry.id   AF-A0A3S3H950-F1
#
_cell.length_a   1.000
_cell.length_b   1.000
_cell.length_c   1.000
_cell.angle_alpha   90.00
_cell.angle_beta   90.00
_cell.angle_gamma   90.00
#
_symmetry.space_group_name_H-M   'P 1'
#
loop_
_entity.id
_entity.type
_entity.pdbx_description
1 polymer ?
#
loop_
_entity_poly.entity_id
_entity_poly.type
_entity_poly.pdbx_seq_one_letter_code
_entity_poly.pdbx_strand_id
1 'polypeptide(L)'
;MTVIETEGGFVVVGDSSPNDRRTLAGPFPTNAEAWRAADRLENSPVSPAEKRADWISNKILSSGPMPVGPKKKTKRERKQAKAAAKAPRWVRDIAAAKFDPHGNRQHREWQLGTFGAASPVRKIDPADYLALKGQPS
;
A
#
# COMPACT_ATOMS: atom_id res chain seq x y z
N MET A 1 9.42 -40.67 3.63
CA MET A 1 9.71 -40.50 5.07
C MET A 1 8.92 -41.54 5.84
N THR A 2 9.42 -42.00 6.98
CA THR A 2 8.70 -42.96 7.84
C THR A 2 8.65 -42.49 9.28
N VAL A 3 7.54 -42.77 9.96
CA VAL A 3 7.37 -42.52 11.39
C VAL A 3 7.70 -43.80 12.16
N ILE A 4 8.57 -43.71 13.15
CA ILE A 4 8.95 -44.81 14.02
C ILE A 4 8.64 -44.48 15.48
N GLU A 5 8.27 -45.51 16.24
CA GLU A 5 8.07 -45.42 17.68
C GLU A 5 9.40 -45.67 18.41
N THR A 6 9.69 -44.85 19.41
CA THR A 6 10.89 -44.90 20.26
C THR A 6 10.48 -44.80 21.73
N GLU A 7 11.38 -45.14 22.65
CA GLU A 7 11.11 -45.09 24.10
C GLU A 7 10.67 -43.69 24.60
N GLY A 8 10.97 -42.64 23.86
CA GLY A 8 10.59 -41.25 24.16
C GLY A 8 9.40 -40.71 23.36
N GLY A 9 8.74 -41.52 22.51
CA GLY A 9 7.63 -41.11 21.65
C GLY A 9 7.88 -41.39 20.16
N PHE A 10 7.22 -40.63 19.28
CA PHE A 10 7.25 -40.84 17.84
C PHE A 10 8.27 -39.93 17.15
N VAL A 11 9.08 -40.50 16.26
CA VAL A 11 10.13 -39.77 15.54
C VAL A 11 9.91 -39.93 14.04
N VAL A 12 10.05 -38.83 13.29
CA VAL A 12 10.03 -38.82 11.83
C VAL A 12 11.45 -39.03 11.33
N VAL A 13 11.65 -40.05 10.50
CA VAL A 13 12.95 -40.44 9.94
C VAL A 13 12.91 -40.32 8.41
N GLY A 14 14.03 -39.85 7.85
CA GLY A 14 14.22 -39.79 6.41
C GLY A 14 14.60 -41.14 5.82
N ASP A 15 14.14 -41.42 4.60
CA ASP A 15 14.46 -42.69 3.90
C ASP A 15 15.86 -42.65 3.24
N SER A 16 16.77 -41.85 3.78
CA SER A 16 18.12 -41.68 3.26
C SER A 16 19.00 -42.86 3.65
N SER A 17 19.00 -43.90 2.82
CA SER A 17 19.85 -45.10 2.93
C SER A 17 19.45 -46.11 4.02
N PRO A 18 19.52 -47.44 3.75
CA PRO A 18 19.15 -48.49 4.70
C PRO A 18 19.88 -48.44 6.05
N ASN A 19 21.07 -47.83 6.06
CA ASN A 19 21.98 -47.81 7.21
C ASN A 19 22.09 -46.45 7.90
N ASP A 20 21.49 -45.38 7.36
CA ASP A 20 21.65 -44.02 7.90
C ASP A 20 20.28 -43.35 8.15
N ARG A 21 19.58 -43.88 9.17
CA ARG A 21 18.29 -43.37 9.62
C ARG A 21 18.45 -42.03 10.33
N ARG A 22 18.55 -40.96 9.55
CA ARG A 22 18.61 -39.60 10.08
C ARG A 22 17.25 -39.19 10.63
N THR A 23 17.22 -38.84 11.91
CA THR A 23 16.06 -38.20 12.55
C THR A 23 15.83 -36.83 11.93
N LEU A 24 14.63 -36.61 11.42
CA LEU A 24 14.22 -35.35 10.78
C LEU A 24 13.40 -34.47 11.73
N ALA A 25 12.53 -35.06 12.56
CA ALA A 25 11.73 -34.34 13.55
C ALA A 25 11.27 -35.26 14.70
N GLY A 26 11.10 -34.71 15.90
CA GLY A 26 10.65 -35.42 17.10
C GLY A 26 11.62 -35.33 18.28
N PRO A 27 11.33 -35.98 19.43
CA PRO A 27 10.21 -36.89 19.64
C PRO A 27 8.87 -36.18 19.88
N PHE A 28 7.82 -36.70 19.24
CA PHE A 28 6.44 -36.24 19.41
C PHE A 28 5.67 -37.17 20.37
N PRO A 29 4.79 -36.62 21.22
CA PRO A 29 4.02 -37.44 22.16
C PRO A 29 2.95 -38.31 21.48
N THR A 30 2.52 -37.97 20.25
CA THR A 30 1.49 -38.73 19.52
C THR A 30 1.90 -39.08 18.09
N ASN A 31 1.45 -40.23 17.61
CA ASN A 31 1.67 -40.69 16.23
C ASN A 31 1.08 -39.70 15.21
N ALA A 32 -0.10 -39.16 15.50
CA ALA A 32 -0.76 -38.18 14.64
C ALA A 32 0.05 -36.88 14.48
N GLU A 33 0.75 -36.42 15.51
CA GLU A 33 1.64 -35.26 15.42
C GLU A 33 2.88 -35.54 14.60
N ALA A 34 3.45 -36.74 14.72
CA ALA A 34 4.59 -37.16 13.90
C ALA A 34 4.21 -37.22 12.40
N TRP A 35 3.04 -37.77 12.05
CA TRP A 35 2.55 -37.75 10.67
C TRP A 35 2.29 -36.32 10.16
N ARG A 36 1.69 -35.44 10.98
CA ARG A 36 1.55 -34.03 10.61
C ARG A 36 2.88 -33.31 10.41
N ALA A 37 3.91 -33.66 11.18
CA ALA A 37 5.24 -33.12 11.01
C ALA A 37 5.90 -33.63 9.72
N ALA A 38 5.71 -34.91 9.40
CA ALA A 38 6.15 -35.48 8.12
C ALA A 38 5.46 -34.80 6.93
N ASP A 39 4.13 -34.60 6.98
CA ASP A 39 3.36 -33.93 5.93
C ASP A 39 3.85 -32.49 5.67
N ARG A 40 4.25 -31.77 6.72
CA ARG A 40 4.84 -30.43 6.60
C ARG A 40 6.22 -30.45 5.92
N LEU A 41 7.03 -31.47 6.18
CA LEU A 41 8.36 -31.62 5.55
C LEU A 41 8.24 -31.94 4.06
N GLU A 42 7.16 -32.58 3.62
CA GLU A 42 6.85 -32.85 2.22
C GLU A 42 6.14 -31.68 1.51
N ASN A 43 6.04 -30.49 2.14
CA ASN A 43 5.38 -29.28 1.61
C ASN A 43 3.91 -29.51 1.20
N SER A 44 3.23 -30.49 1.78
CA SER A 44 1.80 -30.68 1.54
C SER A 44 1.01 -29.75 2.45
N PRO A 45 0.19 -28.82 1.91
CA PRO A 45 -0.57 -27.88 2.73
C PRO A 45 -1.59 -28.66 3.58
N VAL A 46 -1.45 -28.57 4.91
CA VAL A 46 -2.23 -29.35 5.88
C VAL A 46 -3.67 -28.82 5.95
N SER A 47 -3.92 -27.59 5.49
CA SER A 47 -5.26 -27.01 5.45
C SER A 47 -5.50 -26.01 4.31
N PRO A 48 -6.78 -25.77 3.94
CA PRO A 48 -7.15 -24.68 3.04
C PRO A 48 -6.72 -23.29 3.54
N ALA A 49 -6.56 -23.11 4.86
CA ALA A 49 -6.11 -21.85 5.46
C ALA A 49 -4.61 -21.62 5.19
N GLU A 50 -3.78 -22.65 5.36
CA GLU A 50 -2.35 -22.60 5.03
C GLU A 50 -2.14 -22.34 3.54
N LYS A 51 -2.89 -23.02 2.66
CA LYS A 51 -2.85 -22.75 1.21
C LYS A 51 -3.21 -21.32 0.84
N ARG A 52 -4.15 -20.69 1.56
CA ARG A 52 -4.49 -19.26 1.38
C ARG A 52 -3.36 -18.37 1.88
N ALA A 53 -2.75 -18.69 3.02
CA ALA A 53 -1.63 -17.94 3.56
C ALA A 53 -0.42 -17.98 2.60
N ASP A 54 -0.08 -19.14 2.05
CA ASP A 54 1.01 -19.28 1.06
C ASP A 54 0.71 -18.49 -0.21
N TRP A 55 -0.53 -18.53 -0.70
CA TRP A 55 -0.94 -17.73 -1.85
C TRP A 55 -0.85 -16.23 -1.57
N ILE A 56 -1.26 -15.77 -0.38
CA ILE A 56 -1.15 -14.36 0.02
C ILE A 56 0.33 -13.96 0.14
N SER A 57 1.15 -14.76 0.82
CA SER A 57 2.59 -14.51 0.98
C SER A 57 3.29 -14.44 -0.36
N ASN A 58 3.07 -15.42 -1.25
CA ASN A 58 3.64 -15.37 -2.61
C ASN A 58 3.12 -14.16 -3.38
N LYS A 59 1.83 -13.86 -3.32
CA LYS A 59 1.27 -12.74 -4.07
C LYS A 59 1.74 -11.38 -3.57
N ILE A 60 2.01 -11.22 -2.27
CA ILE A 60 2.42 -9.94 -1.68
C ILE A 60 3.95 -9.78 -1.68
N LEU A 61 4.69 -10.83 -1.31
CA LEU A 61 6.15 -10.78 -1.19
C LEU A 61 6.84 -10.90 -2.55
N SER A 62 6.29 -11.69 -3.49
CA SER A 62 6.89 -11.83 -4.83
C SER A 62 6.60 -10.62 -5.72
N SER A 63 5.46 -9.94 -5.55
CA SER A 63 5.09 -8.82 -6.43
C SER A 63 5.67 -7.46 -6.01
N GLY A 64 6.35 -7.38 -4.86
CA GLY A 64 6.75 -6.11 -4.26
C GLY A 64 5.56 -5.19 -3.94
N PRO A 65 5.81 -3.97 -3.43
CA PRO A 65 4.76 -2.98 -3.22
C PRO A 65 4.10 -2.67 -4.58
N MET A 66 2.79 -2.93 -4.70
CA MET A 66 2.07 -2.57 -5.92
C MET A 66 2.25 -1.06 -6.20
N PRO A 67 2.58 -0.65 -7.43
CA PRO A 67 2.59 0.76 -7.78
C PRO A 67 1.21 1.34 -7.49
N VAL A 68 1.18 2.54 -6.88
CA VAL A 68 -0.07 3.22 -6.53
C VAL A 68 -0.83 3.56 -7.82
N GLY A 69 -1.68 2.63 -8.24
CA GLY A 69 -2.51 2.79 -9.43
C GLY A 69 -3.57 3.87 -9.20
N PRO A 70 -4.08 4.49 -10.28
CA PRO A 70 -5.13 5.49 -10.18
C PRO A 70 -6.37 4.89 -9.49
N LYS A 71 -6.94 5.63 -8.54
CA LYS A 71 -8.14 5.18 -7.80
C LYS A 71 -9.26 4.82 -8.78
N LYS A 72 -9.85 3.64 -8.60
CA LYS A 72 -10.96 3.17 -9.44
C LYS A 72 -12.15 4.12 -9.25
N LYS A 73 -12.60 4.72 -10.35
CA LYS A 73 -13.78 5.61 -10.33
C LYS A 73 -15.01 4.88 -9.82
N THR A 74 -15.76 5.53 -8.93
CA THR A 74 -17.00 4.97 -8.35
C THR A 74 -18.09 4.82 -9.42
N LYS A 75 -19.11 3.99 -9.14
CA LYS A 75 -20.27 3.82 -10.04
C LYS A 75 -20.97 5.15 -10.32
N ARG A 76 -21.02 6.04 -9.30
CA ARG A 76 -21.61 7.38 -9.41
C ARG A 76 -20.79 8.27 -10.33
N GLU A 77 -19.47 8.34 -10.16
CA GLU A 77 -18.58 9.10 -11.04
C GLU A 77 -18.67 8.66 -12.50
N ARG A 78 -18.72 7.34 -12.75
CA ARG A 78 -18.89 6.82 -14.12
C ARG A 78 -20.20 7.25 -14.76
N LYS A 79 -21.30 7.24 -13.99
CA LYS A 79 -22.62 7.71 -14.46
C LYS A 79 -22.61 9.21 -14.73
N GLN A 80 -22.01 10.01 -13.84
CA GLN A 80 -21.88 11.45 -14.03
C GLN A 80 -21.03 11.79 -15.25
N ALA A 81 -19.90 11.12 -15.45
CA ALA A 81 -19.07 11.31 -16.64
C ALA A 81 -19.83 10.99 -17.93
N LYS A 82 -20.63 9.91 -17.95
CA LYS A 82 -21.50 9.57 -19.09
C LYS A 82 -22.58 10.61 -19.34
N ALA A 83 -23.21 11.14 -18.29
CA ALA A 83 -24.23 12.19 -18.41
C ALA A 83 -23.62 13.50 -18.92
N ALA A 84 -22.46 13.90 -18.39
CA ALA A 84 -21.68 15.03 -18.88
C ALA A 84 -21.28 14.84 -20.36
N ALA A 85 -20.91 13.62 -20.76
CA ALA A 85 -20.63 13.24 -22.14
C ALA A 85 -21.88 13.11 -23.04
N LYS A 86 -23.10 13.24 -22.50
CA LYS A 86 -24.36 13.35 -23.27
C LYS A 86 -24.99 14.75 -23.34
N ALA A 87 -24.60 15.69 -22.46
CA ALA A 87 -24.99 17.10 -22.55
C ALA A 87 -24.82 17.76 -23.96
N PRO A 88 -25.57 18.82 -24.29
CA PRO A 88 -25.29 19.61 -25.49
C PRO A 88 -23.88 20.22 -25.48
N ARG A 89 -23.26 20.43 -26.65
CA ARG A 89 -21.89 21.01 -26.77
C ARG A 89 -21.74 22.32 -26.01
N TRP A 90 -22.69 23.25 -26.18
CA TRP A 90 -22.66 24.55 -25.51
C TRP A 90 -22.64 24.44 -23.97
N VAL A 91 -23.27 23.41 -23.39
CA VAL A 91 -23.23 23.15 -21.93
C VAL A 91 -21.85 22.63 -21.51
N ARG A 92 -21.22 21.77 -22.32
CA ARG A 92 -19.85 21.29 -22.04
C ARG A 92 -18.84 22.42 -22.12
N ASP A 93 -18.96 23.29 -23.11
CA ASP A 93 -18.02 24.37 -23.35
C ASP A 93 -18.07 25.38 -22.19
N ILE A 94 -19.27 25.72 -21.70
CA ILE A 94 -19.44 26.56 -20.51
C ILE A 94 -18.93 25.85 -19.25
N ALA A 95 -19.22 24.55 -19.07
CA ALA A 95 -18.76 23.80 -17.92
C ALA A 95 -17.22 23.67 -17.88
N ALA A 96 -16.58 23.43 -19.02
CA ALA A 96 -15.12 23.41 -19.14
C ALA A 96 -14.52 24.80 -18.82
N ALA A 97 -15.14 25.88 -19.33
CA ALA A 97 -14.68 27.24 -19.08
C ALA A 97 -14.88 27.71 -17.62
N LYS A 98 -15.94 27.27 -16.93
CA LYS A 98 -16.30 27.76 -15.58
C LYS A 98 -15.94 26.82 -14.44
N PHE A 99 -16.01 25.51 -14.65
CA PHE A 99 -15.91 24.49 -13.60
C PHE A 99 -14.69 23.57 -13.74
N ASP A 100 -13.79 23.78 -14.71
CA ASP A 100 -12.50 23.10 -14.71
C ASP A 100 -11.61 23.67 -13.58
N PRO A 101 -11.35 22.90 -12.50
CA PRO A 101 -10.50 23.36 -11.41
C PRO A 101 -9.05 23.55 -11.87
N HIS A 102 -8.63 22.89 -12.95
CA HIS A 102 -7.27 22.98 -13.48
C HIS A 102 -7.07 24.22 -14.36
N GLY A 103 -7.98 24.52 -15.28
CA GLY A 103 -7.93 25.73 -16.11
C GLY A 103 -7.98 27.03 -15.30
N ASN A 104 -8.88 27.13 -14.32
CA ASN A 104 -8.96 28.31 -13.44
C ASN A 104 -7.74 28.41 -12.49
N ARG A 105 -7.13 27.29 -12.12
CA ARG A 105 -5.94 27.28 -11.26
C ARG A 105 -4.71 27.74 -12.01
N GLN A 106 -4.48 27.26 -13.23
CA GLN A 106 -3.36 27.73 -14.07
C GLN A 106 -3.52 29.21 -14.43
N HIS A 107 -4.73 29.67 -14.76
CA HIS A 107 -4.98 31.09 -15.03
C HIS A 107 -4.78 31.95 -13.78
N ARG A 108 -5.22 31.49 -12.59
CA ARG A 108 -4.94 32.18 -11.32
C ARG A 108 -3.45 32.20 -10.98
N GLU A 109 -2.75 31.08 -11.13
CA GLU A 109 -1.31 30.97 -10.90
C GLU A 109 -0.52 31.86 -11.88
N TRP A 110 -0.98 32.00 -13.13
CA TRP A 110 -0.39 32.89 -14.12
C TRP A 110 -0.69 34.37 -13.83
N GLN A 111 -1.93 34.73 -13.47
CA GLN A 111 -2.32 36.10 -13.14
C GLN A 111 -1.71 36.60 -11.83
N LEU A 112 -1.57 35.73 -10.84
CA LEU A 112 -0.91 36.07 -9.57
C LEU A 112 0.61 36.20 -9.72
N GLY A 113 1.16 35.71 -10.84
CA GLY A 113 2.59 35.50 -11.02
C GLY A 113 3.11 34.49 -10.00
N THR A 114 4.24 33.85 -10.29
CA THR A 114 5.03 33.28 -9.21
C THR A 114 5.41 34.45 -8.31
N PHE A 115 4.74 34.63 -7.16
CA PHE A 115 5.26 35.49 -6.12
C PHE A 115 6.67 34.96 -5.86
N GLY A 116 7.69 35.67 -6.36
CA GLY A 116 9.08 35.37 -6.04
C GLY A 116 9.22 35.32 -4.52
N ALA A 117 10.31 34.71 -4.02
CA ALA A 117 10.58 34.65 -2.59
C ALA A 117 10.20 35.99 -1.93
N ALA A 118 9.25 35.94 -0.97
CA ALA A 118 8.61 37.12 -0.41
C ALA A 118 9.67 38.19 -0.17
N SER A 119 9.47 39.39 -0.73
CA SER A 119 10.44 40.47 -0.59
C SER A 119 10.79 40.63 0.89
N PRO A 120 12.07 40.89 1.24
CA PRO A 120 12.47 40.93 2.63
C PRO A 120 11.59 41.92 3.38
N VAL A 121 10.79 41.40 4.31
CA VAL A 121 9.93 42.21 5.17
C VAL A 121 10.85 43.11 5.98
N ARG A 122 10.82 44.42 5.69
CA ARG A 122 11.55 45.41 6.47
C ARG A 122 10.99 45.40 7.89
N LYS A 123 11.77 44.92 8.86
CA LYS A 123 11.44 45.06 10.28
C LYS A 123 11.58 46.54 10.63
N ILE A 124 10.45 47.18 10.89
CA ILE A 124 10.41 48.54 11.40
C ILE A 124 10.23 48.43 12.91
N ASP A 125 11.11 49.06 13.68
CA ASP A 125 10.94 49.17 15.12
C ASP A 125 9.81 50.18 15.39
N PRO A 126 8.77 49.84 16.18
CA PRO A 126 7.64 50.75 16.45
C PRO A 126 8.06 52.09 17.04
N ALA A 127 9.18 52.15 17.76
CA ALA A 127 9.72 53.41 18.29
C ALA A 127 10.16 54.38 17.19
N ASP A 128 10.87 53.88 16.16
CA ASP A 128 11.34 54.68 15.04
C ASP A 128 10.18 55.22 14.19
N TYR A 129 9.12 54.42 14.02
CA TYR A 129 7.92 54.81 13.29
C TYR A 129 7.17 55.95 13.99
N LEU A 130 7.06 55.90 15.32
CA LEU A 130 6.43 56.95 16.11
C LEU A 130 7.27 58.23 16.17
N ALA A 131 8.59 58.11 16.24
CA ALA A 131 9.51 59.25 16.18
C ALA A 131 9.39 60.00 14.84
N LEU A 132 9.29 59.26 13.72
CA LEU A 132 9.10 59.84 12.39
C LEU A 132 7.72 60.50 12.24
N LYS A 133 6.68 59.94 12.85
CA LYS A 133 5.30 60.46 12.85
C LYS A 133 5.07 61.65 13.78
N GLY A 134 5.95 61.85 14.76
CA GLY A 134 5.84 62.90 15.78
C GLY A 134 6.60 64.19 15.47
N GLN A 135 7.33 64.25 14.35
CA GLN A 135 7.98 65.48 13.89
C GLN A 135 6.97 66.34 13.11
N PRO A 136 6.55 67.51 13.61
CA PRO A 136 5.86 68.49 12.77
C PRO A 136 6.86 69.06 11.74
N SER A 137 6.42 69.18 10.49
CA SER A 137 7.15 69.85 9.40
C SER A 137 7.39 71.33 9.70
#